data_AF-A0A0C9V1U6-F1
#
_entry.id   AF-A0A0C9V1U6-F1
#
_cell.length_a   1.000
_cell.length_b   1.000
_cell.length_c   1.000
_cell.angle_alpha   90.00
_cell.angle_beta   90.00
_cell.angle_gamma   90.00
#
_symmetry.space_group_name_H-M   'P 1'
#
loop_
_entity.id
_entity.type
_entity.pdbx_description
1 polymer ?
#
loop_
_entity_poly.entity_id
_entity_poly.type
_entity_poly.pdbx_seq_one_letter_code
_entity_poly.pdbx_strand_id
1 'polypeptide(L)'
;MDGWNIPNPGSGIQNYASVAFNTPSQEINTVEFYGELINENGHPSEIFCRLSDSIFFYIQANCPEHRDTNVIEPAKIAWYTTTLTGSPRENTNILVSYLSSLYSKANIPHMYNSAGQPTLDRRGFLYYLVQSARTDPESEHASVEKVIRLFRLLDPMTGFPFPLPVPRSALPATPDPRCANIMETWVAALRADIQRKRAGQVLNPQGQSNVTSGNANQAVISQMHRNEEAFMLAARLEESRHRNAMYAIDNIGGGHRHRRNEWW
;
A
#
# COMPACT_ATOMS: atom_id res chain seq x y z
N MET A 1 17.64 -43.87 46.27
CA MET A 1 17.18 -42.58 45.71
C MET A 1 17.99 -42.40 44.44
N ASP A 2 17.54 -43.09 43.41
CA ASP A 2 18.29 -43.31 42.18
C ASP A 2 18.08 -42.13 41.23
N GLY A 3 19.20 -41.59 40.76
CA GLY A 3 19.27 -40.41 39.93
C GLY A 3 18.57 -40.61 38.58
N TRP A 4 17.86 -39.57 38.16
CA TRP A 4 17.33 -39.45 36.82
C TRP A 4 18.47 -39.47 35.81
N ASN A 5 18.48 -40.50 34.98
CA ASN A 5 19.39 -40.68 33.87
C ASN A 5 18.99 -39.72 32.74
N ILE A 6 19.72 -38.62 32.57
CA ILE A 6 19.52 -37.68 31.45
C ILE A 6 20.26 -38.26 30.23
N PRO A 7 19.59 -38.55 29.11
CA PRO A 7 20.26 -39.04 27.92
C PRO A 7 21.20 -37.96 27.36
N ASN A 8 22.45 -38.36 27.13
CA ASN A 8 23.50 -37.58 26.49
C ASN A 8 23.09 -37.18 25.05
N PRO A 9 22.92 -35.88 24.72
CA PRO A 9 22.72 -35.45 23.34
C PRO A 9 24.09 -35.25 22.66
N GLY A 10 24.88 -36.31 22.64
CA GLY A 10 26.15 -36.37 21.94
C GLY A 10 25.98 -36.99 20.56
N SER A 11 25.28 -36.31 19.64
CA SER A 11 25.47 -36.48 18.18
C SER A 11 24.61 -35.50 17.40
N GLY A 12 25.22 -34.40 16.93
CA GLY A 12 24.72 -33.73 15.73
C GLY A 12 24.53 -32.21 15.76
N ILE A 13 25.47 -31.42 16.27
CA ILE A 13 25.75 -30.09 15.66
C ILE A 13 27.27 -29.88 15.74
N GLN A 14 28.01 -30.43 14.79
CA GLN A 14 29.47 -30.28 14.72
C GLN A 14 29.94 -28.92 14.16
N ASN A 15 29.05 -27.94 13.99
CA ASN A 15 29.40 -26.62 13.40
C ASN A 15 28.57 -25.47 13.99
N TYR A 16 28.34 -25.45 15.31
CA TYR A 16 27.87 -24.20 15.93
C TYR A 16 29.08 -23.31 16.25
N ALA A 17 29.42 -22.43 15.32
CA ALA A 17 30.31 -21.31 15.59
C ALA A 17 29.46 -20.16 16.16
N SER A 18 29.75 -19.73 17.39
CA SER A 18 29.15 -18.53 17.96
C SER A 18 29.48 -17.33 17.06
N VAL A 19 28.47 -16.55 16.66
CA VAL A 19 28.68 -15.29 15.94
C VAL A 19 29.44 -14.35 16.88
N ALA A 20 30.66 -13.95 16.50
CA ALA A 20 31.42 -13.01 17.31
C ALA A 20 30.70 -11.65 17.29
N PHE A 21 30.46 -11.08 18.47
CA PHE A 21 29.75 -9.81 18.66
C PHE A 21 30.33 -8.65 17.82
N ASN A 22 31.62 -8.73 17.51
CA ASN A 22 32.37 -7.73 16.73
C ASN A 22 32.68 -8.17 15.30
N THR A 23 32.00 -9.18 14.76
CA THR A 23 32.11 -9.45 13.32
C THR A 23 31.41 -8.29 12.63
N PRO A 24 32.12 -7.42 11.88
CA PRO A 24 31.44 -6.37 11.15
C PRO A 24 30.50 -7.07 10.17
N SER A 25 29.19 -6.88 10.35
CA SER A 25 28.25 -7.14 9.27
C SER A 25 28.76 -6.36 8.08
N GLN A 26 28.86 -6.98 6.90
CA GLN A 26 28.96 -6.19 5.67
C GLN A 26 27.69 -5.33 5.62
N GLU A 27 27.80 -4.08 6.09
CA GLU A 27 26.71 -3.14 6.04
C GLU A 27 26.42 -2.88 4.57
N ILE A 28 25.25 -3.32 4.11
CA ILE A 28 24.80 -3.04 2.75
C ILE A 28 24.54 -1.54 2.69
N ASN A 29 25.27 -0.84 1.82
CA ASN A 29 24.98 0.55 1.52
C ASN A 29 23.63 0.64 0.81
N THR A 30 22.58 1.02 1.55
CA THR A 30 21.22 1.03 1.01
C THR A 30 21.03 2.11 -0.06
N VAL A 31 21.76 3.22 0.01
CA VAL A 31 21.75 4.28 -1.02
C VAL A 31 22.25 3.74 -2.34
N GLU A 32 23.36 2.99 -2.32
CA GLU A 32 23.92 2.37 -3.51
C GLU A 32 23.04 1.23 -4.04
N PHE A 33 22.46 0.42 -3.15
CA PHE A 33 21.57 -0.67 -3.56
C PHE A 33 20.32 -0.17 -4.27
N TYR A 34 19.64 0.82 -3.69
CA TYR A 34 18.35 1.29 -4.24
C TYR A 34 18.53 2.28 -5.40
N GLY A 35 19.55 3.15 -5.33
CA GLY A 35 19.70 4.25 -6.27
C GLY A 35 18.39 5.05 -6.39
N GLU A 36 18.04 5.43 -7.62
CA GLU A 36 16.71 5.92 -7.95
C GLU A 36 15.79 4.75 -8.34
N LEU A 37 14.66 4.57 -7.65
CA LEU A 37 13.63 3.59 -8.01
C LEU A 37 12.79 4.04 -9.19
N ILE A 38 12.60 5.35 -9.33
CA ILE A 38 11.92 5.97 -10.47
C ILE A 38 12.79 7.12 -10.93
N ASN A 39 13.21 7.06 -12.20
CA ASN A 39 14.05 8.11 -12.77
C ASN A 39 13.22 9.34 -13.16
N GLU A 40 13.90 10.41 -13.60
CA GLU A 40 13.28 11.68 -13.99
C GLU A 40 12.25 11.56 -15.12
N ASN A 41 12.36 10.53 -15.98
CA ASN A 41 11.39 10.26 -17.05
C ASN A 41 10.15 9.49 -16.56
N GLY A 42 10.10 9.15 -15.27
CA GLY A 42 9.03 8.36 -14.66
C GLY A 42 9.10 6.87 -14.99
N HIS A 43 10.26 6.37 -15.40
CA HIS A 43 10.49 4.95 -15.64
C HIS A 43 11.05 4.26 -14.39
N PRO A 44 10.61 3.02 -14.11
CA PRO A 44 11.12 2.25 -13.00
C PRO A 44 12.56 1.78 -13.26
N SER A 45 13.39 1.75 -12.21
CA SER A 45 14.68 1.07 -12.26
C SER A 45 14.53 -0.45 -12.15
N GLU A 46 15.61 -1.18 -12.42
CA GLU A 46 15.63 -2.64 -12.28
C GLU A 46 15.27 -3.09 -10.85
N ILE A 47 15.74 -2.35 -9.84
CA ILE A 47 15.43 -2.64 -8.44
C ILE A 47 13.94 -2.43 -8.15
N PHE A 48 13.30 -1.39 -8.72
CA PHE A 48 11.86 -1.20 -8.56
C PHE A 48 11.05 -2.27 -9.28
N CYS A 49 11.50 -2.75 -10.45
CA CYS A 49 10.92 -3.90 -11.12
C CYS A 49 10.98 -5.15 -10.24
N ARG A 50 12.16 -5.48 -9.67
CA ARG A 50 12.35 -6.63 -8.77
C ARG A 50 11.51 -6.53 -7.50
N LEU A 51 11.37 -5.33 -6.94
CA LEU A 51 10.50 -5.08 -5.80
C LEU A 51 9.02 -5.30 -6.17
N SER A 52 8.58 -4.74 -7.30
CA SER A 52 7.22 -4.95 -7.82
C SER A 52 6.91 -6.44 -8.02
N ASP A 53 7.87 -7.19 -8.54
CA ASP A 53 7.74 -8.64 -8.74
C ASP A 53 7.66 -9.39 -7.42
N SER A 54 8.49 -9.05 -6.44
CA SER A 54 8.45 -9.64 -5.11
C SER A 54 7.08 -9.43 -4.45
N ILE A 55 6.53 -8.21 -4.55
CA ILE A 55 5.18 -7.90 -4.06
C ILE A 55 4.14 -8.71 -4.84
N PHE A 56 4.24 -8.74 -6.17
CA PHE A 56 3.32 -9.50 -7.02
C PHE A 56 3.28 -10.98 -6.61
N PHE A 57 4.45 -11.63 -6.54
CA PHE A 57 4.55 -13.05 -6.17
C PHE A 57 4.08 -13.31 -4.74
N TYR A 58 4.37 -12.39 -3.80
CA TYR A 58 3.84 -12.49 -2.45
C TYR A 58 2.31 -12.49 -2.45
N ILE A 59 1.68 -11.56 -3.18
CA ILE A 59 0.22 -11.49 -3.27
C ILE A 59 -0.35 -12.75 -3.93
N GLN A 60 0.27 -13.27 -5.01
CA GLN A 60 -0.16 -14.51 -5.67
C GLN A 60 -0.17 -15.70 -4.70
N ALA A 61 0.88 -15.84 -3.90
CA ALA A 61 1.03 -16.99 -3.01
C ALA A 61 0.15 -16.90 -1.74
N ASN A 62 -0.16 -15.68 -1.28
CA ASN A 62 -0.72 -15.47 0.06
C ASN A 62 -2.18 -15.02 0.08
N CYS A 63 -2.74 -14.47 -1.01
CA CYS A 63 -4.15 -14.11 -1.04
C CYS A 63 -5.04 -15.37 -0.94
N PRO A 64 -5.84 -15.57 0.14
CA PRO A 64 -6.51 -16.85 0.39
C PRO A 64 -7.52 -17.25 -0.70
N GLU A 65 -8.20 -16.28 -1.29
CA GLU A 65 -9.35 -16.51 -2.18
C GLU A 65 -8.95 -16.67 -3.66
N HIS A 66 -7.73 -16.28 -4.04
CA HIS A 66 -7.29 -16.20 -5.43
C HIS A 66 -5.83 -16.64 -5.64
N ARG A 67 -5.39 -17.74 -5.06
CA ARG A 67 -3.98 -18.16 -5.21
C ARG A 67 -3.62 -18.55 -6.64
N ASP A 68 -2.38 -18.25 -7.03
CA ASP A 68 -1.72 -18.79 -8.24
C ASP A 68 -2.44 -18.55 -9.57
N THR A 69 -3.26 -17.51 -9.69
CA THR A 69 -3.95 -17.15 -10.95
C THR A 69 -3.06 -16.39 -11.93
N ASN A 70 -1.82 -16.05 -11.54
CA ASN A 70 -0.85 -15.28 -12.31
C ASN A 70 -1.32 -13.88 -12.73
N VAL A 71 -2.39 -13.38 -12.12
CA VAL A 71 -2.89 -12.01 -12.29
C VAL A 71 -3.35 -11.44 -10.95
N ILE A 72 -3.39 -10.12 -10.82
CA ILE A 72 -3.90 -9.42 -9.65
C ILE A 72 -5.36 -9.05 -9.91
N GLU A 73 -6.27 -9.80 -9.32
CA GLU A 73 -7.70 -9.48 -9.29
C GLU A 73 -8.01 -8.35 -8.31
N PRO A 74 -9.19 -7.70 -8.42
CA PRO A 74 -9.60 -6.70 -7.44
C PRO A 74 -9.63 -7.25 -6.01
N ALA A 75 -10.05 -8.51 -5.82
CA ALA A 75 -10.03 -9.15 -4.51
C ALA A 75 -8.62 -9.24 -3.90
N LYS A 76 -7.58 -9.45 -4.73
CA LYS A 76 -6.18 -9.39 -4.30
C LYS A 76 -5.75 -7.99 -3.88
N ILE A 77 -6.15 -6.96 -4.62
CA ILE A 77 -5.92 -5.56 -4.23
C ILE A 77 -6.58 -5.27 -2.88
N ALA A 78 -7.86 -5.65 -2.70
CA ALA A 78 -8.56 -5.46 -1.43
C ALA A 78 -7.86 -6.16 -0.27
N TRP A 79 -7.52 -7.44 -0.44
CA TRP A 79 -6.79 -8.20 0.58
C TRP A 79 -5.43 -7.57 0.91
N TYR A 80 -4.66 -7.20 -0.10
CA TYR A 80 -3.35 -6.56 0.06
C TYR A 80 -3.47 -5.22 0.82
N THR A 81 -4.41 -4.36 0.40
CA THR A 81 -4.67 -3.08 1.05
C THR A 81 -5.11 -3.27 2.50
N THR A 82 -6.10 -4.13 2.78
CA THR A 82 -6.53 -4.41 4.17
C THR A 82 -5.39 -4.94 5.01
N THR A 83 -4.55 -5.81 4.48
CA THR A 83 -3.41 -6.38 5.21
C THR A 83 -2.37 -5.29 5.55
N LEU A 84 -2.14 -4.36 4.63
CA LEU A 84 -1.19 -3.27 4.84
C LEU A 84 -1.71 -2.18 5.77
N THR A 85 -2.98 -1.80 5.68
CA THR A 85 -3.51 -0.62 6.38
C THR A 85 -4.33 -0.96 7.60
N GLY A 86 -4.79 -2.21 7.73
CA GLY A 86 -5.83 -2.59 8.69
C GLY A 86 -7.20 -2.04 8.32
N SER A 87 -7.40 -1.53 7.10
CA SER A 87 -8.67 -0.94 6.68
C SER A 87 -9.79 -1.99 6.67
N PRO A 88 -10.98 -1.66 7.21
CA PRO A 88 -12.15 -2.54 7.12
C PRO A 88 -12.47 -2.95 5.68
N ARG A 89 -12.97 -4.19 5.52
CA ARG A 89 -13.29 -4.78 4.21
C ARG A 89 -14.30 -3.95 3.40
N GLU A 90 -15.21 -3.25 4.07
CA GLU A 90 -16.22 -2.41 3.42
C GLU A 90 -15.56 -1.31 2.55
N ASN A 91 -14.46 -0.73 3.02
CA ASN A 91 -13.73 0.35 2.34
C ASN A 91 -13.01 -0.18 1.10
N THR A 92 -12.41 -1.36 1.23
CA THR A 92 -11.68 -2.00 0.14
C THR A 92 -12.62 -2.50 -0.95
N ASN A 93 -13.87 -2.85 -0.62
CA ASN A 93 -14.88 -3.21 -1.61
C ASN A 93 -15.28 -2.02 -2.50
N ILE A 94 -15.30 -0.81 -1.93
CA ILE A 94 -15.53 0.42 -2.70
C ILE A 94 -14.36 0.66 -3.64
N LEU A 95 -13.12 0.61 -3.14
CA LEU A 95 -11.92 0.74 -3.97
C LEU A 95 -11.97 -0.21 -5.19
N VAL A 96 -12.24 -1.50 -4.93
CA VAL A 96 -12.37 -2.55 -5.95
C VAL A 96 -13.40 -2.23 -7.02
N SER A 97 -14.53 -1.64 -6.64
CA SER A 97 -15.62 -1.29 -7.57
C SER A 97 -15.23 -0.20 -8.58
N TYR A 98 -14.15 0.54 -8.32
CA TYR A 98 -13.70 1.66 -9.16
C TYR A 98 -12.31 1.45 -9.77
N LEU A 99 -11.69 0.28 -9.61
CA LEU A 99 -10.35 0.01 -10.17
C LEU A 99 -10.33 0.11 -11.70
N SER A 100 -11.38 -0.31 -12.40
CA SER A 100 -11.44 -0.26 -13.87
C SER A 100 -11.34 1.18 -14.38
N SER A 101 -12.04 2.12 -13.74
CA SER A 101 -11.99 3.53 -14.14
C SER A 101 -10.64 4.17 -13.77
N LEU A 102 -10.04 3.77 -12.64
CA LEU A 102 -8.69 4.20 -12.27
C LEU A 102 -7.67 3.74 -13.31
N TYR A 103 -7.64 2.44 -13.63
CA TYR A 103 -6.68 1.87 -14.56
C TYR A 103 -6.81 2.50 -15.95
N SER A 104 -8.04 2.71 -16.41
CA SER A 104 -8.29 3.38 -17.69
C SER A 104 -7.77 4.82 -17.68
N LYS A 105 -8.05 5.58 -16.61
CA LYS A 105 -7.68 7.00 -16.54
C LYS A 105 -6.18 7.23 -16.35
N ALA A 106 -5.52 6.34 -15.61
CA ALA A 106 -4.07 6.34 -15.41
C ALA A 106 -3.31 5.65 -16.56
N ASN A 107 -3.99 5.14 -17.58
CA ASN A 107 -3.41 4.34 -18.67
C ASN A 107 -2.60 3.13 -18.17
N ILE A 108 -3.07 2.49 -17.10
CA ILE A 108 -2.50 1.25 -16.57
C ILE A 108 -2.98 0.09 -17.47
N PRO A 109 -2.07 -0.67 -18.09
CA PRO A 109 -2.44 -1.85 -18.87
C PRO A 109 -3.17 -2.87 -17.99
N HIS A 110 -4.36 -3.29 -18.41
CA HIS A 110 -5.19 -4.24 -17.67
C HIS A 110 -6.01 -5.11 -18.63
N MET A 111 -6.45 -6.27 -18.15
CA MET A 111 -7.33 -7.20 -18.86
C MET A 111 -8.63 -7.37 -18.07
N TYR A 112 -9.65 -7.94 -18.70
CA TYR A 112 -10.90 -8.30 -18.02
C TYR A 112 -10.99 -9.82 -17.88
N ASN A 113 -11.31 -10.30 -16.67
CA ASN A 113 -11.60 -11.71 -16.46
C ASN A 113 -13.01 -12.07 -16.97
N SER A 114 -13.39 -13.34 -16.86
CA SER A 114 -14.71 -13.84 -17.28
C SER A 114 -15.88 -13.20 -16.53
N ALA A 115 -15.66 -12.66 -15.34
CA ALA A 115 -16.64 -11.91 -14.55
C ALA A 115 -16.67 -10.40 -14.90
N GLY A 116 -15.93 -9.97 -15.92
CA GLY A 116 -15.85 -8.56 -16.32
C GLY A 116 -15.10 -7.67 -15.33
N GLN A 117 -14.26 -8.24 -14.46
CA GLN A 117 -13.46 -7.49 -13.50
C GLN A 117 -12.09 -7.14 -14.09
N PRO A 118 -11.55 -5.94 -13.82
CA PRO A 118 -10.23 -5.56 -14.27
C PRO A 118 -9.16 -6.34 -13.48
N THR A 119 -8.21 -6.93 -14.20
CA THR A 119 -7.10 -7.69 -13.65
C THR A 119 -5.79 -7.15 -14.19
N LEU A 120 -4.74 -7.17 -13.35
CA LEU A 120 -3.40 -6.76 -13.75
C LEU A 120 -2.51 -7.99 -13.90
N ASP A 121 -1.86 -8.13 -15.05
CA ASP A 121 -0.71 -9.01 -15.13
C ASP A 121 0.49 -8.37 -14.41
N ARG A 122 1.64 -9.06 -14.41
CA ARG A 122 2.88 -8.56 -13.78
C ARG A 122 3.27 -7.17 -14.29
N ARG A 123 3.10 -6.91 -15.60
CA ARG A 123 3.40 -5.61 -16.21
C ARG A 123 2.41 -4.53 -15.75
N GLY A 124 1.11 -4.80 -15.81
CA GLY A 124 0.07 -3.89 -15.35
C GLY A 124 0.24 -3.52 -13.87
N PHE A 125 0.66 -4.49 -13.04
CA PHE A 125 0.93 -4.25 -11.62
C PHE A 125 2.14 -3.32 -11.40
N LEU A 126 3.21 -3.48 -12.19
CA LEU A 126 4.33 -2.53 -12.18
C LEU A 126 3.87 -1.10 -12.54
N TYR A 127 3.05 -0.94 -13.58
CA TYR A 127 2.51 0.38 -13.96
C TYR A 127 1.65 0.97 -12.83
N TYR A 128 0.88 0.14 -12.13
CA TYR A 128 0.09 0.56 -10.97
C TYR A 128 0.98 1.08 -9.83
N LEU A 129 2.06 0.38 -9.47
CA LEU A 129 2.99 0.84 -8.43
C LEU A 129 3.77 2.10 -8.85
N VAL A 130 4.21 2.19 -10.11
CA VAL A 130 4.85 3.41 -10.65
C VAL A 130 3.90 4.60 -10.58
N GLN A 131 2.63 4.40 -10.95
CA GLN A 131 1.61 5.45 -10.85
C GLN A 131 1.44 5.92 -9.39
N SER A 132 1.36 4.99 -8.43
CA SER A 132 1.25 5.30 -7.00
C SER A 132 2.44 6.13 -6.51
N ALA A 133 3.65 5.64 -6.79
CA ALA A 133 4.91 6.27 -6.42
C ALA A 133 5.10 7.67 -7.01
N ARG A 134 4.58 7.93 -8.22
CA ARG A 134 4.63 9.26 -8.85
C ARG A 134 3.52 10.19 -8.38
N THR A 135 2.37 9.65 -7.98
CA THR A 135 1.27 10.44 -7.42
C THR A 135 1.60 10.95 -6.02
N ASP A 136 2.19 10.12 -5.16
CA ASP A 136 2.55 10.50 -3.79
C ASP A 136 3.84 9.77 -3.33
N PRO A 137 5.03 10.31 -3.68
CA PRO A 137 6.30 9.66 -3.40
C PRO A 137 6.60 9.48 -1.90
N GLU A 138 6.14 10.39 -1.04
CA GLU A 138 6.38 10.35 0.41
C GLU A 138 5.64 9.17 1.05
N SER A 139 4.37 9.06 0.69
CA SER A 139 3.48 7.97 1.03
C SER A 139 3.96 6.62 0.55
N GLU A 140 4.44 6.58 -0.69
CA GLU A 140 4.92 5.35 -1.28
C GLU A 140 6.23 4.91 -0.62
N HIS A 141 7.12 5.83 -0.25
CA HIS A 141 8.33 5.50 0.53
C HIS A 141 7.99 4.76 1.83
N ALA A 142 7.08 5.32 2.64
CA ALA A 142 6.61 4.67 3.86
C ALA A 142 5.90 3.34 3.59
N SER A 143 5.18 3.23 2.48
CA SER A 143 4.49 2.00 2.07
C SER A 143 5.46 0.90 1.70
N VAL A 144 6.48 1.21 0.88
CA VAL A 144 7.50 0.26 0.44
C VAL A 144 8.27 -0.29 1.65
N GLU A 145 8.70 0.56 2.58
CA GLU A 145 9.38 0.09 3.79
C GLU A 145 8.49 -0.84 4.62
N LYS A 146 7.21 -0.47 4.76
CA LYS A 146 6.23 -1.27 5.50
C LYS A 146 6.00 -2.62 4.83
N VAL A 147 5.85 -2.64 3.51
CA VAL A 147 5.64 -3.83 2.69
C VAL A 147 6.81 -4.79 2.81
N ILE A 148 8.05 -4.30 2.64
CA ILE A 148 9.27 -5.12 2.78
C ILE A 148 9.33 -5.74 4.17
N ARG A 149 9.10 -4.94 5.22
CA ARG A 149 9.19 -5.40 6.61
C ARG A 149 8.07 -6.37 6.99
N LEU A 150 6.84 -6.05 6.62
CA LEU A 150 5.64 -6.82 7.01
C LEU A 150 5.61 -8.19 6.32
N PHE A 151 5.95 -8.22 5.02
CA PHE A 151 5.88 -9.43 4.21
C PHE A 151 7.20 -10.18 4.11
N ARG A 152 8.27 -9.63 4.71
CA ARG A 152 9.63 -10.18 4.67
C ARG A 152 10.05 -10.48 3.22
N LEU A 153 9.85 -9.48 2.36
CA LEU A 153 10.06 -9.65 0.92
C LEU A 153 11.50 -10.03 0.62
N LEU A 154 11.64 -11.04 -0.23
CA LEU A 154 12.90 -11.48 -0.80
C LEU A 154 13.02 -10.95 -2.20
N ASP A 155 14.24 -10.53 -2.54
CA ASP A 155 14.57 -10.16 -3.89
C ASP A 155 14.55 -11.39 -4.79
N PRO A 156 13.70 -11.42 -5.83
CA PRO A 156 13.55 -12.61 -6.66
C PRO A 156 14.82 -12.96 -7.44
N MET A 157 15.73 -12.01 -7.63
CA MET A 157 16.99 -12.24 -8.33
C MET A 157 18.06 -12.86 -7.44
N THR A 158 18.14 -12.44 -6.17
CA THR A 158 19.24 -12.86 -5.27
C THR A 158 18.80 -13.86 -4.21
N GLY A 159 17.49 -13.98 -3.96
CA GLY A 159 16.94 -14.77 -2.85
C GLY A 159 17.17 -14.17 -1.46
N PHE A 160 17.84 -13.01 -1.37
CA PHE A 160 18.09 -12.33 -0.10
C PHE A 160 17.00 -11.29 0.20
N PRO A 161 16.79 -10.92 1.48
CA PRO A 161 15.88 -9.83 1.84
C PRO A 161 16.29 -8.51 1.18
N PHE A 162 15.30 -7.69 0.82
CA PHE A 162 15.57 -6.31 0.44
C PHE A 162 16.19 -5.53 1.62
N PRO A 163 17.30 -4.79 1.41
CA PRO A 163 17.95 -4.02 2.47
C PRO A 163 17.01 -2.96 3.08
N LEU A 164 17.13 -2.71 4.37
CA LEU A 164 16.41 -1.63 5.07
C LEU A 164 17.41 -0.79 5.88
N PRO A 165 17.15 0.53 6.08
CA PRO A 165 16.00 1.29 5.59
C PRO A 165 16.09 1.60 4.09
N VAL A 166 14.94 1.86 3.46
CA VAL A 166 14.91 2.37 2.09
C VAL A 166 15.27 3.87 2.15
N PRO A 167 16.31 4.34 1.45
CA PRO A 167 16.64 5.76 1.43
C PRO A 167 15.47 6.59 0.90
N ARG A 168 15.16 7.73 1.53
CA ARG A 168 14.11 8.63 1.02
C ARG A 168 14.42 9.14 -0.39
N SER A 169 15.69 9.31 -0.70
CA SER A 169 16.20 9.70 -2.02
C SER A 169 15.92 8.66 -3.13
N ALA A 170 15.47 7.44 -2.77
CA ALA A 170 15.15 6.42 -3.75
C ALA A 170 13.87 6.70 -4.52
N LEU A 171 12.99 7.56 -4.00
CA LEU A 171 11.77 8.01 -4.67
C LEU A 171 11.82 9.51 -4.95
N PRO A 172 11.04 10.01 -5.93
CA PRO A 172 11.01 11.43 -6.26
C PRO A 172 10.75 12.31 -5.03
N ALA A 173 11.36 13.51 -5.00
CA ALA A 173 11.15 14.45 -3.89
C ALA A 173 9.73 15.02 -3.89
N THR A 174 9.14 15.21 -5.08
CA THR A 174 7.81 15.80 -5.25
C THR A 174 6.93 14.96 -6.16
N PRO A 175 5.59 15.00 -6.00
CA PRO A 175 4.65 14.40 -6.92
C PRO A 175 4.84 14.85 -8.36
N ASP A 176 4.60 13.94 -9.31
CA ASP A 176 4.42 14.28 -10.71
C ASP A 176 3.06 14.99 -10.90
N PRO A 177 3.03 16.24 -11.44
CA PRO A 177 1.80 17.02 -11.54
C PRO A 177 0.70 16.33 -12.37
N ARG A 178 1.07 15.57 -13.40
CA ARG A 178 0.11 14.85 -14.25
C ARG A 178 -0.48 13.67 -13.49
N CYS A 179 0.36 12.88 -12.81
CA CYS A 179 -0.10 11.76 -11.99
C CYS A 179 -0.99 12.23 -10.83
N ALA A 180 -0.63 13.33 -10.17
CA ALA A 180 -1.43 13.94 -9.11
C ALA A 180 -2.81 14.39 -9.63
N ASN A 181 -2.84 15.13 -10.75
CA ASN A 181 -4.09 15.60 -11.36
C ASN A 181 -5.01 14.45 -11.80
N ILE A 182 -4.46 13.37 -12.37
CA ILE A 182 -5.24 12.16 -12.72
C ILE A 182 -5.97 11.61 -11.49
N MET A 183 -5.24 11.47 -10.37
CA MET A 183 -5.78 10.95 -9.12
C MET A 183 -6.82 11.90 -8.53
N GLU A 184 -6.51 13.19 -8.41
CA GLU A 184 -7.41 14.21 -7.87
C GLU A 184 -8.75 14.24 -8.62
N THR A 185 -8.68 14.32 -9.95
CA THR A 185 -9.88 14.36 -10.78
C THR A 185 -10.62 13.02 -10.78
N TRP A 186 -9.94 11.89 -10.54
CA TRP A 186 -10.57 10.57 -10.43
C TRP A 186 -11.35 10.47 -9.12
N VAL A 187 -10.72 10.86 -8.01
CA VAL A 187 -11.35 10.94 -6.69
C VAL A 187 -12.55 11.89 -6.71
N ALA A 188 -12.45 13.04 -7.38
CA ALA A 188 -13.56 13.98 -7.52
C ALA A 188 -14.76 13.37 -8.27
N ALA A 189 -14.51 12.71 -9.41
CA ALA A 189 -15.55 12.04 -10.20
C ALA A 189 -16.21 10.89 -9.42
N LEU A 190 -15.41 10.13 -8.68
CA LEU A 190 -15.87 9.06 -7.81
C LEU A 190 -16.79 9.60 -6.70
N ARG A 191 -16.38 10.66 -5.99
CA ARG A 191 -17.19 11.31 -4.95
C ARG A 191 -18.55 11.76 -5.51
N ALA A 192 -18.55 12.38 -6.69
CA ALA A 192 -19.78 12.83 -7.35
C ALA A 192 -20.68 11.65 -7.78
N ASP A 193 -20.13 10.53 -8.24
CA ASP A 193 -20.90 9.32 -8.56
C ASP A 193 -21.55 8.70 -7.31
N ILE A 194 -20.81 8.58 -6.21
CA ILE A 194 -21.33 8.11 -4.93
C ILE A 194 -22.48 9.00 -4.43
N GLN A 195 -22.32 10.33 -4.51
CA GLN A 195 -23.36 11.29 -4.13
C GLN A 195 -24.61 11.18 -5.01
N ARG A 196 -24.46 11.03 -6.33
CA ARG A 196 -25.59 10.85 -7.25
C ARG A 196 -26.36 9.56 -6.98
N LYS A 197 -25.65 8.45 -6.74
CA LYS A 197 -26.28 7.16 -6.38
C LYS A 197 -27.10 7.27 -5.09
N ARG A 198 -26.62 8.04 -4.11
CA ARG A 198 -27.39 8.36 -2.89
C ARG A 198 -28.65 9.16 -3.20
N ALA A 199 -28.54 10.25 -3.95
CA ALA A 199 -29.68 11.10 -4.30
C ALA A 199 -30.75 10.34 -5.10
N GLY A 200 -30.35 9.47 -6.03
CA GLY A 200 -31.27 8.63 -6.82
C GLY A 200 -31.97 7.55 -6.01
N GLN A 201 -31.36 7.04 -4.94
CA GLN A 201 -32.00 6.08 -4.02
C GLN A 201 -32.99 6.76 -3.05
N VAL A 202 -32.74 8.01 -2.64
CA VAL A 202 -33.68 8.80 -1.84
C VAL A 202 -34.96 9.16 -2.63
N LEU A 203 -34.85 9.30 -3.96
CA LEU A 203 -35.97 9.65 -4.84
C LEU A 203 -36.85 8.46 -5.26
N ASN A 204 -36.51 7.21 -4.90
CA ASN A 204 -37.30 6.03 -5.29
C ASN A 204 -37.76 5.13 -4.11
N PRO A 205 -38.63 5.60 -3.19
CA PRO A 205 -39.16 4.77 -2.10
C PRO A 205 -40.45 3.99 -2.43
N GLN A 206 -41.01 4.08 -3.65
CA GLN A 206 -42.38 3.61 -3.93
C GLN A 206 -42.51 2.32 -4.77
N GLY A 207 -41.44 1.54 -4.91
CA GLY A 207 -41.44 0.33 -5.74
C GLY A 207 -41.21 -0.97 -4.99
N GLN A 208 -42.02 -1.30 -3.97
CA GLN A 208 -42.45 -2.66 -3.57
C GLN A 208 -42.90 -2.67 -2.10
N SER A 209 -44.21 -2.76 -1.91
CA SER A 209 -44.85 -3.12 -0.65
C SER A 209 -44.53 -4.57 -0.27
N ASN A 210 -43.82 -4.78 0.85
CA ASN A 210 -44.29 -5.63 1.94
C ASN A 210 -43.33 -5.56 3.15
N VAL A 211 -43.86 -5.02 4.25
CA VAL A 211 -43.60 -5.36 5.66
C VAL A 211 -42.20 -5.87 6.00
N THR A 212 -41.31 -4.96 6.46
CA THR A 212 -40.31 -5.03 7.56
C THR A 212 -39.22 -3.97 7.33
N SER A 213 -39.60 -2.71 7.04
CA SER A 213 -38.73 -1.73 6.35
C SER A 213 -38.18 -0.58 7.21
N GLY A 214 -38.32 -0.64 8.54
CA GLY A 214 -37.66 0.32 9.44
C GLY A 214 -36.16 0.04 9.61
N ASN A 215 -35.81 -1.22 9.88
CA ASN A 215 -34.44 -1.61 10.18
C ASN A 215 -33.57 -1.79 8.91
N ALA A 216 -34.16 -2.18 7.78
CA ALA A 216 -33.43 -2.38 6.52
C ALA A 216 -32.96 -1.04 5.91
N ASN A 217 -33.82 -0.01 5.92
CA ASN A 217 -33.48 1.30 5.39
C ASN A 217 -32.45 2.03 6.29
N GLN A 218 -32.55 1.88 7.62
CA GLN A 218 -31.52 2.36 8.54
C GLN A 218 -30.21 1.56 8.41
N ALA A 219 -30.26 0.25 8.22
CA ALA A 219 -29.07 -0.57 8.02
C ALA A 219 -28.33 -0.21 6.73
N VAL A 220 -29.06 0.06 5.63
CA VAL A 220 -28.49 0.51 4.34
C VAL A 220 -27.89 1.91 4.47
N ILE A 221 -28.60 2.86 5.09
CA ILE A 221 -28.10 4.22 5.30
C ILE A 221 -26.88 4.22 6.23
N SER A 222 -26.89 3.42 7.31
CA SER A 222 -25.74 3.26 8.21
C SER A 222 -24.57 2.53 7.55
N GLN A 223 -24.81 1.55 6.66
CA GLN A 223 -23.75 0.89 5.90
C GLN A 223 -23.15 1.83 4.85
N MET A 224 -23.96 2.69 4.24
CA MET A 224 -23.51 3.73 3.32
C MET A 224 -22.76 4.89 4.01
N HIS A 225 -23.07 5.19 5.26
CA HIS A 225 -22.34 6.16 6.08
C HIS A 225 -21.00 5.58 6.56
N ARG A 226 -20.97 4.30 6.97
CA ARG A 226 -19.73 3.55 7.25
C ARG A 226 -18.83 3.47 6.02
N ASN A 227 -19.40 3.21 4.85
CA ASN A 227 -18.70 3.19 3.55
C ASN A 227 -18.04 4.54 3.20
N GLU A 228 -18.68 5.66 3.54
CA GLU A 228 -18.12 7.00 3.35
C GLU A 228 -17.07 7.33 4.39
N GLU A 229 -17.30 7.09 5.69
CA GLU A 229 -16.30 7.34 6.72
C GLU A 229 -15.04 6.52 6.49
N ALA A 230 -15.19 5.32 5.95
CA ALA A 230 -14.14 4.36 5.84
C ALA A 230 -13.42 4.43 4.47
N PHE A 231 -14.11 4.86 3.40
CA PHE A 231 -13.44 5.35 2.18
C PHE A 231 -12.80 6.72 2.38
N MET A 232 -13.45 7.65 3.09
CA MET A 232 -12.80 8.85 3.57
C MET A 232 -11.68 8.50 4.54
N LEU A 233 -11.68 7.37 5.26
CA LEU A 233 -10.54 6.90 6.05
C LEU A 233 -9.45 6.29 5.17
N ALA A 234 -9.77 5.63 4.05
CA ALA A 234 -8.80 5.07 3.10
C ALA A 234 -8.14 6.17 2.24
N ALA A 235 -8.97 7.07 1.71
CA ALA A 235 -8.55 8.32 1.11
C ALA A 235 -7.90 9.25 2.15
N ARG A 236 -8.31 9.26 3.43
CA ARG A 236 -7.59 9.92 4.54
C ARG A 236 -6.40 9.14 5.06
N LEU A 237 -6.22 7.86 4.72
CA LEU A 237 -4.99 7.12 4.99
C LEU A 237 -3.96 7.45 3.92
N GLU A 238 -4.40 7.85 2.72
CA GLU A 238 -3.62 8.59 1.72
C GLU A 238 -3.50 10.09 2.02
N GLU A 239 -4.52 10.73 2.61
CA GLU A 239 -4.49 12.16 2.99
C GLU A 239 -3.84 12.39 4.37
N SER A 240 -3.70 11.40 5.25
CA SER A 240 -2.96 11.46 6.53
C SER A 240 -1.47 11.22 6.27
N ARG A 241 -1.21 10.37 5.29
CA ARG A 241 0.02 10.28 4.51
C ARG A 241 0.42 11.66 3.94
N HIS A 242 -0.54 12.40 3.36
CA HIS A 242 -0.36 13.80 2.93
C HIS A 242 -0.28 14.84 4.08
N ARG A 243 -1.06 14.71 5.17
CA ARG A 243 -1.12 15.69 6.27
C ARG A 243 0.02 15.60 7.28
N ASN A 244 0.62 14.43 7.51
CA ASN A 244 1.81 14.32 8.35
C ASN A 244 3.04 15.02 7.73
N ALA A 245 3.06 15.18 6.40
CA ALA A 245 4.09 15.96 5.69
C ALA A 245 3.90 17.48 5.83
N MET A 246 2.66 17.97 5.91
CA MET A 246 2.39 19.41 6.11
C MET A 246 2.81 19.91 7.51
N TYR A 247 2.71 19.07 8.55
CA TYR A 247 3.21 19.44 9.89
C TYR A 247 4.74 19.35 10.04
N ALA A 248 5.45 18.67 9.14
CA ALA A 248 6.91 18.63 9.12
C ALA A 248 7.51 19.91 8.48
N ILE A 249 6.77 20.59 7.61
CA ILE A 249 7.18 21.85 6.97
C ILE A 249 7.06 23.03 7.96
N ASP A 250 6.01 23.07 8.79
CA ASP A 250 5.84 24.15 9.79
C ASP A 250 6.86 24.11 10.94
N ASN A 251 7.47 22.95 11.22
CA ASN A 251 8.55 22.82 12.21
C ASN A 251 9.96 23.10 11.66
N ILE A 252 10.11 23.28 10.35
CA ILE A 252 11.39 23.68 9.72
C ILE A 252 11.40 25.20 9.39
N GLY A 253 10.23 25.84 9.32
CA GLY A 253 10.06 27.28 9.10
C GLY A 253 10.17 28.17 10.35
N GLY A 254 10.30 27.60 11.55
CA GLY A 254 10.43 28.33 12.82
C GLY A 254 11.85 28.83 13.11
N GLY A 255 12.46 29.52 12.14
CA GLY A 255 13.78 30.12 12.30
C GLY A 255 13.84 31.13 13.45
N HIS A 256 14.78 30.89 14.36
CA HIS A 256 15.50 31.87 15.19
C HIS A 256 14.92 33.29 15.25
N ARG A 257 14.12 33.57 16.29
CA ARG A 257 14.17 34.90 16.91
C ARG A 257 15.39 34.96 17.82
N HIS A 258 16.34 35.80 17.42
CA HIS A 258 17.46 36.30 18.19
C HIS A 258 17.18 36.36 19.70
N ARG A 259 17.86 35.50 20.48
CA ARG A 259 18.29 35.87 21.82
C ARG A 259 19.60 36.63 21.66
N ARG A 260 19.54 37.95 21.80
CA ARG A 260 20.70 38.81 22.01
C ARG A 260 20.64 39.27 23.47
N ASN A 261 21.57 38.75 24.25
CA ASN A 261 22.11 39.16 25.56
C ASN A 261 21.35 40.21 26.38
N GLU A 262 20.98 39.85 27.61
CA GLU A 262 21.25 40.67 28.79
C GLU A 262 21.82 39.80 29.92
N TRP A 263 22.67 40.43 30.73
CA TRP A 263 23.79 39.87 31.48
C TRP A 263 23.43 39.41 32.91
N TRP A 264 24.33 38.57 33.46
CA TRP A 264 24.43 38.01 34.83
C TRP A 264 23.62 36.73 35.11
#